data_AF-A0A1Y5GVC1-F1
#
_entry.id   AF-A0A1Y5GVC1-F1
#
_cell.length_a   1.000
_cell.length_b   1.000
_cell.length_c   1.000
_cell.angle_alpha   90.00
_cell.angle_beta   90.00
_cell.angle_gamma   90.00
#
_symmetry.space_group_name_H-M   'P 1'
#
loop_
_entity.id
_entity.type
_entity.pdbx_description
1 polymer ?
#
loop_
_entity_poly.entity_id
_entity_poly.type
_entity_poly.pdbx_seq_one_letter_code
_entity_poly.pdbx_strand_id
1 'polypeptide(L)'
;MKHKILAYALATAMLLIGAAPASAGIISTFNGSALADIDAEGGASTTLSITDMGSIMDLNIAMMINNSIAEPGFFEAFVSDMTITLFHDGVLVTLFSSTGGGDFGIMDIIFDDEAANQVDEGDAMTWMGSWQPDGLLSAFDGMDISGDWILSFQDNHFSDEGDELIAWSLIVELPDMSGGTGGGCDGDCGGGGGNNQIPVPSTVLLFGLGMAALGLRRQNNQSRSVAAL
;
A
#
# COMPACT_ATOMS: atom_id res chain seq x y z
N MET A 1 23.60 52.98 -51.31
CA MET A 1 23.82 52.18 -50.09
C MET A 1 23.10 50.85 -50.30
N LYS A 2 23.83 49.73 -50.25
CA LYS A 2 23.30 48.38 -50.44
C LYS A 2 22.76 47.87 -49.09
N HIS A 3 21.47 47.61 -48.97
CA HIS A 3 20.93 46.85 -47.83
C HIS A 3 20.51 45.47 -48.32
N LYS A 4 21.30 44.46 -47.94
CA LYS A 4 20.99 43.04 -48.10
C LYS A 4 19.95 42.68 -47.05
N ILE A 5 18.77 42.23 -47.45
CA ILE A 5 17.78 41.65 -46.55
C ILE A 5 18.15 40.18 -46.38
N LEU A 6 18.58 39.80 -45.17
CA LEU A 6 18.81 38.42 -44.77
C LEU A 6 17.45 37.71 -44.69
N ALA A 7 17.27 36.65 -45.48
CA ALA A 7 16.19 35.70 -45.28
C ALA A 7 16.60 34.75 -44.14
N TYR A 8 15.94 34.85 -42.98
CA TYR A 8 16.01 33.84 -41.94
C TYR A 8 15.01 32.74 -42.28
N ALA A 9 15.51 31.56 -42.67
CA ALA A 9 14.71 30.36 -42.75
C ALA A 9 14.46 29.87 -41.31
N LEU A 10 13.22 29.96 -40.85
CA LEU A 10 12.79 29.39 -39.58
C LEU A 10 12.66 27.87 -39.76
N ALA A 11 13.66 27.11 -39.31
CA ALA A 11 13.58 25.66 -39.27
C ALA A 11 12.66 25.25 -38.11
N THR A 12 11.42 24.89 -38.41
CA THR A 12 10.55 24.18 -37.46
C THR A 12 11.05 22.73 -37.35
N ALA A 13 11.87 22.46 -36.33
CA ALA A 13 12.13 21.11 -35.89
C ALA A 13 10.85 20.59 -35.21
N MET A 14 10.08 19.78 -35.92
CA MET A 14 9.00 19.00 -35.32
C MET A 14 9.68 17.87 -34.54
N LEU A 15 9.92 18.10 -33.26
CA LEU A 15 10.38 17.09 -32.32
C LEU A 15 9.24 16.07 -32.20
N LEU A 16 9.34 14.96 -32.93
CA LEU A 16 8.63 13.74 -32.56
C LEU A 16 9.22 13.30 -31.22
N ILE A 17 8.66 13.81 -30.12
CA ILE A 17 8.70 13.08 -28.86
C ILE A 17 7.87 11.84 -29.15
N GLY A 18 8.54 10.74 -29.48
CA GLY A 18 7.92 9.45 -29.31
C GLY A 18 7.55 9.38 -27.84
N ALA A 19 6.28 9.62 -27.52
CA ALA A 19 5.74 9.10 -26.28
C ALA A 19 5.94 7.59 -26.41
N ALA A 20 6.98 7.07 -25.76
CA ALA A 20 6.99 5.66 -25.43
C ALA A 20 5.61 5.39 -24.82
N PRO A 21 4.90 4.32 -25.20
CA PRO A 21 3.72 3.96 -24.44
C PRO A 21 4.17 3.86 -22.99
N ALA A 22 3.69 4.76 -22.14
CA ALA A 22 3.77 4.53 -20.70
C ALA A 22 3.09 3.18 -20.53
N SER A 23 3.86 2.17 -20.15
CA SER A 23 3.26 0.90 -19.76
C SER A 23 2.29 1.27 -18.66
N ALA A 24 1.00 1.05 -18.88
CA ALA A 24 0.04 1.24 -17.79
C ALA A 24 0.49 0.32 -16.65
N GLY A 25 0.49 0.83 -15.42
CA GLY A 25 0.58 -0.05 -14.28
C GLY A 25 -0.78 -0.70 -14.01
N ILE A 26 -0.76 -1.87 -13.40
CA ILE A 26 -1.93 -2.49 -12.79
C ILE A 26 -1.79 -2.33 -11.29
N ILE A 27 -2.81 -1.76 -10.65
CA ILE A 27 -2.92 -1.73 -9.20
C ILE A 27 -3.31 -3.12 -8.69
N SER A 28 -2.50 -3.67 -7.80
CA SER A 28 -2.73 -4.94 -7.11
C SER A 28 -2.78 -4.71 -5.61
N THR A 29 -3.54 -5.52 -4.88
CA THR A 29 -3.66 -5.40 -3.42
C THR A 29 -3.36 -6.74 -2.76
N PHE A 30 -2.42 -6.73 -1.82
CA PHE A 30 -2.02 -7.90 -1.04
C PHE A 30 -2.38 -7.68 0.42
N ASN A 31 -3.26 -8.52 0.96
CA ASN A 31 -3.78 -8.36 2.31
C ASN A 31 -2.95 -9.16 3.30
N GLY A 32 -2.45 -8.49 4.33
CA GLY A 32 -1.75 -9.15 5.42
C GLY A 32 -2.70 -9.65 6.51
N SER A 33 -2.13 -10.36 7.48
CA SER A 33 -2.88 -10.86 8.63
C SER A 33 -2.95 -9.79 9.72
N ALA A 34 -4.12 -9.69 10.35
CA ALA A 34 -4.36 -8.92 11.57
C ALA A 34 -3.52 -9.44 12.75
N LEU A 35 -3.28 -8.58 13.74
CA LEU A 35 -2.66 -8.91 15.02
C LEU A 35 -3.56 -8.42 16.15
N ALA A 36 -3.86 -9.30 17.10
CA ALA A 36 -4.72 -9.00 18.24
C ALA A 36 -4.00 -8.27 19.39
N ASP A 37 -2.69 -8.07 19.24
CA ASP A 37 -1.82 -7.47 20.25
C ASP A 37 -0.60 -6.95 19.47
N ILE A 38 -0.50 -5.63 19.31
CA ILE A 38 0.63 -4.96 18.65
C ILE A 38 1.53 -4.17 19.59
N ASP A 39 1.11 -4.04 20.85
CA ASP A 39 1.85 -3.39 21.93
C ASP A 39 2.54 -4.40 22.86
N ALA A 40 2.53 -5.69 22.54
CA ALA A 40 3.19 -6.75 23.29
C ALA A 40 4.63 -6.41 23.73
N GLU A 41 4.99 -6.82 24.95
CA GLU A 41 6.36 -6.67 25.46
C GLU A 41 7.40 -7.30 24.51
N GLY A 42 8.31 -6.47 23.98
CA GLY A 42 9.33 -6.88 23.02
C GLY A 42 8.95 -6.75 21.55
N GLY A 43 7.78 -6.17 21.26
CA GLY A 43 7.30 -5.84 19.93
C GLY A 43 6.52 -6.98 19.26
N ALA A 44 5.71 -6.61 18.28
CA ALA A 44 4.90 -7.51 17.49
C ALA A 44 5.27 -7.43 16.00
N SER A 45 5.04 -8.51 15.25
CA SER A 45 5.21 -8.48 13.80
C SER A 45 4.30 -9.47 13.09
N THR A 46 4.02 -9.19 11.82
CA THR A 46 3.25 -10.04 10.91
C THR A 46 3.95 -10.14 9.56
N THR A 47 3.87 -11.31 8.93
CA THR A 47 4.53 -11.57 7.66
C THR A 47 3.49 -11.84 6.58
N LEU A 48 3.62 -11.13 5.46
CA LEU A 48 2.87 -11.34 4.23
C LEU A 48 3.81 -11.94 3.18
N SER A 49 3.57 -13.20 2.81
CA SER A 49 4.33 -13.88 1.76
C SER A 49 3.65 -13.71 0.41
N ILE A 50 4.33 -13.09 -0.55
CA ILE A 50 3.85 -12.86 -1.91
C ILE A 50 4.62 -13.77 -2.88
N THR A 51 3.91 -14.55 -3.68
CA THR A 51 4.51 -15.41 -4.72
C THR A 51 4.47 -14.79 -6.12
N ASP A 52 3.68 -13.74 -6.27
CA ASP A 52 3.56 -13.01 -7.52
C ASP A 52 4.86 -12.25 -7.77
N MET A 53 5.32 -12.27 -9.01
CA MET A 53 6.56 -11.62 -9.43
C MET A 53 6.23 -10.31 -10.15
N GLY A 54 7.09 -9.31 -10.00
CA GLY A 54 6.91 -8.04 -10.68
C GLY A 54 7.75 -6.93 -10.07
N SER A 55 8.21 -5.99 -10.90
CA SER A 55 8.95 -4.83 -10.43
C SER A 55 7.96 -3.80 -9.88
N ILE A 56 8.15 -3.37 -8.65
CA ILE A 56 7.32 -2.35 -7.99
C ILE A 56 7.52 -1.02 -8.73
N MET A 57 6.43 -0.40 -9.16
CA MET A 57 6.43 0.94 -9.75
C MET A 57 6.01 2.02 -8.75
N ASP A 58 5.19 1.64 -7.78
CA ASP A 58 4.69 2.47 -6.69
C ASP A 58 4.20 1.56 -5.56
N LEU A 59 4.35 2.01 -4.30
CA LEU A 59 3.92 1.26 -3.11
C LEU A 59 3.21 2.17 -2.12
N ASN A 60 1.99 1.76 -1.77
CA ASN A 60 1.17 2.35 -0.72
C ASN A 60 0.78 1.29 0.32
N ILE A 61 0.53 1.70 1.57
CA ILE A 61 0.16 0.79 2.65
C ILE A 61 -1.11 1.27 3.33
N ALA A 62 -2.19 0.51 3.23
CA ALA A 62 -3.39 0.78 4.00
C ALA A 62 -3.33 0.05 5.33
N MET A 63 -3.70 0.72 6.43
CA MET A 63 -3.63 0.17 7.79
C MET A 63 -4.77 0.68 8.67
N MET A 64 -5.32 -0.22 9.48
CA MET A 64 -6.27 0.10 10.52
C MET A 64 -5.80 -0.44 11.86
N ILE A 65 -5.52 0.47 12.80
CA ILE A 65 -5.21 0.16 14.20
C ILE A 65 -6.33 0.72 15.07
N ASN A 66 -6.76 -0.09 16.03
CA ASN A 66 -7.75 0.30 17.00
C ASN A 66 -7.41 -0.28 18.38
N ASN A 67 -7.86 0.38 19.43
CA ASN A 67 -7.77 -0.14 20.79
C ASN A 67 -9.14 -0.70 21.20
N SER A 68 -9.20 -1.99 21.57
CA SER A 68 -10.47 -2.65 21.93
C SER A 68 -10.84 -2.52 23.40
N ILE A 69 -9.91 -2.08 24.26
CA ILE A 69 -10.08 -1.96 25.71
C ILE A 69 -10.35 -0.53 26.18
N ALA A 70 -10.38 0.44 25.28
CA ALA A 70 -10.73 1.83 25.59
C ALA A 70 -12.10 1.92 26.29
N GLU A 71 -12.08 2.29 27.58
CA GLU A 71 -13.28 2.50 28.37
C GLU A 71 -14.12 3.65 27.77
N PRO A 72 -15.46 3.53 27.67
CA PRO A 72 -16.30 4.57 27.10
C PRO A 72 -16.17 5.89 27.89
N GLY A 73 -15.50 6.88 27.28
CA GLY A 73 -15.20 8.18 27.87
C GLY A 73 -13.71 8.48 28.04
N PHE A 74 -12.84 7.50 27.83
CA PHE A 74 -11.40 7.67 27.60
C PHE A 74 -11.15 7.41 26.11
N PHE A 75 -10.86 8.47 25.35
CA PHE A 75 -10.47 8.39 23.95
C PHE A 75 -8.94 8.37 23.89
N GLU A 76 -8.32 7.31 24.42
CA GLU A 76 -6.86 7.18 24.42
C GLU A 76 -6.57 5.89 23.64
N ALA A 77 -6.25 6.02 22.36
CA ALA A 77 -5.64 4.94 21.58
C ALA A 77 -4.13 5.21 21.57
N PHE A 78 -3.35 4.20 21.95
CA PHE A 78 -1.95 4.37 22.36
C PHE A 78 -0.95 4.23 21.23
N VAL A 79 -1.36 4.39 19.96
CA VAL A 79 -0.41 4.56 18.84
C VAL A 79 0.53 5.78 19.00
N SER A 80 0.37 6.54 20.08
CA SER A 80 1.15 7.70 20.50
C SER A 80 2.63 7.46 20.71
N ASP A 81 3.05 6.24 21.01
CA ASP A 81 4.42 5.90 21.40
C ASP A 81 4.92 4.65 20.66
N MET A 82 4.39 4.40 19.47
CA MET A 82 4.74 3.25 18.66
C MET A 82 5.74 3.59 17.55
N THR A 83 6.62 2.64 17.25
CA THR A 83 7.41 2.62 16.03
C THR A 83 6.90 1.51 15.12
N ILE A 84 6.45 1.87 13.92
CA ILE A 84 5.95 0.98 12.89
C ILE A 84 6.94 0.95 11.73
N THR A 85 7.38 -0.24 11.34
CA THR A 85 8.35 -0.42 10.25
C THR A 85 7.91 -1.49 9.27
N LEU A 86 8.27 -1.31 7.99
CA LEU A 86 8.11 -2.30 6.94
C LEU A 86 9.49 -2.75 6.46
N PHE A 87 9.68 -4.07 6.41
CA PHE A 87 10.89 -4.70 5.91
C PHE A 87 10.58 -5.61 4.71
N HIS A 88 11.41 -5.50 3.67
CA HIS A 88 11.40 -6.41 2.54
C HIS A 88 12.78 -6.48 1.87
N ASP A 89 13.26 -7.71 1.63
CA ASP A 89 14.52 -8.03 0.94
C ASP A 89 15.73 -7.15 1.34
N GLY A 90 15.89 -6.91 2.65
CA GLY A 90 17.01 -6.14 3.19
C GLY A 90 16.79 -4.62 3.27
N VAL A 91 15.68 -4.12 2.73
CA VAL A 91 15.26 -2.71 2.86
C VAL A 91 14.31 -2.58 4.04
N LEU A 92 14.57 -1.59 4.90
CA LEU A 92 13.75 -1.25 6.07
C LEU A 92 13.29 0.20 5.95
N VAL A 93 11.98 0.42 6.01
CA VAL A 93 11.36 1.75 6.01
C VAL A 93 10.58 1.94 7.30
N THR A 94 10.74 3.10 7.94
CA THR A 94 9.91 3.51 9.08
C THR A 94 8.66 4.19 8.54
N LEU A 95 7.49 3.65 8.87
CA LEU A 95 6.21 4.22 8.43
C LEU A 95 5.79 5.35 9.38
N PHE A 96 5.98 5.09 10.67
CA PHE A 96 5.59 5.97 11.75
C PHE A 96 6.51 5.71 12.95
N SER A 97 6.98 6.75 13.61
CA SER A 97 7.70 6.64 14.87
C SER A 97 7.34 7.83 15.75
N SER A 98 6.73 7.55 16.89
CA SER A 98 6.44 8.55 17.91
C SER A 98 7.00 8.12 19.26
N THR A 99 7.32 9.11 20.09
CA THR A 99 7.90 8.92 21.44
C THR A 99 6.92 9.22 22.58
N GLY A 100 5.63 9.35 22.25
CA GLY A 100 4.57 9.72 23.19
C GLY A 100 4.38 11.23 23.34
N GLY A 101 3.40 11.63 24.16
CA GLY A 101 3.19 13.03 24.58
C GLY A 101 1.99 13.75 23.96
N GLY A 102 1.18 13.06 23.16
CA GLY A 102 -0.12 13.52 22.66
C GLY A 102 -1.23 12.49 22.92
N ASP A 103 -2.48 12.90 22.76
CA ASP A 103 -3.64 11.99 22.80
C ASP A 103 -3.91 11.52 21.38
N PHE A 104 -3.70 10.23 21.09
CA PHE A 104 -3.87 9.67 19.76
C PHE A 104 -5.13 8.83 19.66
N GLY A 105 -5.74 8.84 18.48
CA GLY A 105 -7.01 8.18 18.19
C GLY A 105 -6.84 6.93 17.34
N ILE A 106 -7.95 6.49 16.75
CA ILE A 106 -7.97 5.41 15.76
C ILE A 106 -7.10 5.82 14.56
N MET A 107 -6.25 4.90 14.11
CA MET A 107 -5.50 5.05 12.86
C MET A 107 -6.24 4.29 11.75
N ASP A 108 -6.71 5.00 10.72
CA ASP A 108 -7.31 4.47 9.49
C ASP A 108 -6.65 5.15 8.29
N ILE A 109 -5.39 4.77 8.07
CA ILE A 109 -4.42 5.50 7.26
C ILE A 109 -4.05 4.74 5.99
N ILE A 110 -3.69 5.49 4.97
CA ILE A 110 -2.93 5.03 3.81
C ILE A 110 -1.59 5.76 3.86
N PHE A 111 -0.51 5.03 4.12
CA PHE A 111 0.84 5.57 3.96
C PHE A 111 1.18 5.63 2.47
N ASP A 112 1.56 6.82 2.03
CA ASP A 112 1.77 7.22 0.64
C ASP A 112 2.77 8.39 0.65
N ASP A 113 4.00 8.19 0.18
CA ASP A 113 5.04 9.24 0.22
C ASP A 113 4.80 10.39 -0.77
N GLU A 114 3.88 10.22 -1.72
CA GLU A 114 3.34 11.27 -2.59
C GLU A 114 2.16 12.03 -1.96
N ALA A 115 1.67 11.61 -0.79
CA ALA A 115 0.57 12.27 -0.09
C ALA A 115 0.89 13.74 0.20
N ALA A 116 -0.15 14.59 0.26
CA ALA A 116 0.03 16.03 0.48
C ALA A 116 0.40 16.39 1.93
N ASN A 117 0.03 15.55 2.89
CA ASN A 117 0.19 15.82 4.32
C ASN A 117 1.14 14.77 4.91
N GLN A 118 2.11 15.20 5.70
CA GLN A 118 2.90 14.29 6.51
C GLN A 118 2.11 13.87 7.75
N VAL A 119 2.32 12.65 8.23
CA VAL A 119 1.83 12.27 9.56
C VAL A 119 2.41 13.26 10.59
N ASP A 120 1.53 14.00 11.25
CA ASP A 120 1.89 14.97 12.29
C ASP A 120 1.44 14.42 13.65
N GLU A 121 2.40 14.32 14.58
CA GLU A 121 2.18 13.93 15.97
C GLU A 121 1.23 14.90 16.71
N GLY A 122 1.04 16.13 16.22
CA GLY A 122 0.22 17.16 16.84
C GLY A 122 -1.28 17.16 16.51
N ASP A 123 -1.73 16.40 15.49
CA ASP A 123 -3.15 16.36 15.03
C ASP A 123 -3.69 14.91 14.93
N ALA A 124 -3.31 14.15 15.95
CA ALA A 124 -3.49 12.73 16.17
C ALA A 124 -4.92 12.18 16.22
N MET A 125 -5.93 13.05 16.28
CA MET A 125 -7.27 12.65 16.72
C MET A 125 -8.03 11.82 15.69
N THR A 126 -7.67 11.83 14.40
CA THR A 126 -8.05 10.78 13.44
C THR A 126 -7.17 10.86 12.19
N TRP A 127 -6.13 10.04 12.08
CA TRP A 127 -5.45 9.85 10.80
C TRP A 127 -6.36 9.04 9.88
N MET A 128 -7.17 9.77 9.11
CA MET A 128 -8.03 9.24 8.08
C MET A 128 -7.51 9.67 6.71
N GLY A 129 -7.39 8.71 5.78
CA GLY A 129 -6.98 8.99 4.40
C GLY A 129 -5.49 8.80 4.16
N SER A 130 -4.94 9.50 3.16
CA SER A 130 -3.55 9.33 2.69
C SER A 130 -2.60 10.35 3.35
N TRP A 131 -1.49 9.86 3.89
CA TRP A 131 -0.50 10.61 4.65
C TRP A 131 0.92 10.10 4.37
N GLN A 132 1.90 11.01 4.39
CA GLN A 132 3.29 10.64 4.16
C GLN A 132 3.87 9.92 5.38
N PRO A 133 4.47 8.73 5.20
CA PRO A 133 5.25 8.07 6.24
C PRO A 133 6.53 8.84 6.58
N ASP A 134 7.17 8.48 7.70
CA ASP A 134 8.45 9.06 8.11
C ASP A 134 9.62 8.74 7.16
N GLY A 135 9.57 7.57 6.51
CA GLY A 135 10.51 7.13 5.48
C GLY A 135 9.83 6.94 4.13
N LEU A 136 10.59 7.04 3.04
CA LEU A 136 10.07 6.95 1.67
C LEU A 136 9.72 5.50 1.28
N LEU A 137 8.50 5.26 0.80
CA LEU A 137 8.10 3.95 0.26
C LEU A 137 8.68 3.73 -1.14
N SER A 138 9.03 4.80 -1.85
CA SER A 138 9.80 4.75 -3.10
C SER A 138 11.15 4.03 -2.95
N ALA A 139 11.60 3.72 -1.72
CA ALA A 139 12.76 2.87 -1.47
C ALA A 139 12.59 1.43 -1.99
N PHE A 140 11.34 1.00 -2.19
CA PHE A 140 11.00 -0.31 -2.74
C PHE A 140 10.83 -0.30 -4.27
N ASP A 141 10.82 0.87 -4.92
CA ASP A 141 10.64 0.97 -6.37
C ASP A 141 11.75 0.26 -7.13
N GLY A 142 11.36 -0.48 -8.16
CA GLY A 142 12.26 -1.30 -8.97
C GLY A 142 12.57 -2.67 -8.36
N MET A 143 12.30 -2.90 -7.07
CA MET A 143 12.46 -4.21 -6.42
C MET A 143 11.39 -5.19 -6.90
N ASP A 144 11.64 -6.49 -6.74
CA ASP A 144 10.63 -7.52 -7.01
C ASP A 144 9.64 -7.58 -5.85
N ILE A 145 8.33 -7.64 -6.13
CA ILE A 145 7.29 -7.73 -5.09
C ILE A 145 7.26 -9.09 -4.38
N SER A 146 7.83 -10.14 -5.00
CA SER A 146 7.83 -11.49 -4.43
C SER A 146 8.72 -11.61 -3.19
N GLY A 147 8.28 -12.44 -2.25
CA GLY A 147 8.99 -12.70 -1.00
C GLY A 147 8.19 -12.30 0.22
N ASP A 148 8.90 -12.25 1.35
CA ASP A 148 8.30 -11.92 2.63
C ASP A 148 8.35 -10.41 2.87
N TRP A 149 7.19 -9.86 3.19
CA TRP A 149 7.01 -8.50 3.69
C TRP A 149 6.70 -8.58 5.17
N ILE A 150 7.54 -7.95 5.99
CA ILE A 150 7.43 -8.00 7.45
C ILE A 150 7.02 -6.63 7.94
N LEU A 151 5.82 -6.54 8.51
CA LEU A 151 5.35 -5.36 9.21
C LEU A 151 5.58 -5.55 10.71
N SER A 152 6.30 -4.63 11.33
CA SER A 152 6.68 -4.70 12.74
C SER A 152 6.21 -3.48 13.51
N PHE A 153 5.85 -3.73 14.78
CA PHE A 153 5.36 -2.76 15.74
C PHE A 153 6.24 -2.86 16.99
N GLN A 154 6.69 -1.71 17.48
CA GLN A 154 7.42 -1.62 18.73
C GLN A 154 6.81 -0.51 19.56
N ASP A 155 6.21 -0.89 20.68
CA ASP A 155 5.81 0.04 21.73
C ASP A 155 7.04 0.60 22.45
N ASN A 156 7.11 1.93 22.62
CA ASN A 156 8.24 2.61 23.25
C ASN A 156 7.94 3.11 24.68
N HIS A 157 6.77 2.81 25.26
CA HIS A 157 6.38 3.26 26.60
C HIS A 157 5.79 2.15 27.49
N PHE A 158 4.55 1.72 27.25
CA PHE A 158 3.82 0.76 28.08
C PHE A 158 3.25 -0.35 27.21
N SER A 159 3.78 -1.56 27.36
CA SER A 159 3.23 -2.71 26.65
C SER A 159 1.89 -3.19 27.22
N ASP A 160 1.13 -3.90 26.38
CA ASP A 160 -0.13 -4.60 26.70
C ASP A 160 -1.31 -3.66 27.03
N GLU A 161 -1.42 -2.52 26.33
CA GLU A 161 -2.51 -1.55 26.43
C GLU A 161 -3.72 -1.89 25.53
N GLY A 162 -3.69 -3.03 24.84
CA GLY A 162 -4.81 -3.58 24.07
C GLY A 162 -4.95 -2.97 22.68
N ASP A 163 -3.88 -2.46 22.11
CA ASP A 163 -3.82 -2.03 20.72
C ASP A 163 -3.83 -3.24 19.78
N GLU A 164 -4.69 -3.18 18.76
CA GLU A 164 -4.92 -4.23 17.78
C GLU A 164 -4.71 -3.71 16.36
N LEU A 165 -3.97 -4.48 15.55
CA LEU A 165 -3.97 -4.31 14.10
C LEU A 165 -5.17 -5.04 13.51
N ILE A 166 -6.19 -4.29 13.15
CA ILE A 166 -7.46 -4.82 12.62
C ILE A 166 -7.27 -5.32 11.19
N ALA A 167 -6.58 -4.54 10.36
CA ALA A 167 -6.32 -4.88 8.96
C ALA A 167 -5.12 -4.10 8.42
N TRP A 168 -4.43 -4.69 7.45
CA TRP A 168 -3.47 -3.97 6.61
C TRP A 168 -3.33 -4.61 5.23
N SER A 169 -2.89 -3.82 4.26
CA SER A 169 -2.57 -4.29 2.92
C SER A 169 -1.47 -3.46 2.26
N LEU A 170 -0.74 -4.12 1.36
CA LEU A 170 0.09 -3.45 0.38
C LEU A 170 -0.76 -3.16 -0.86
N ILE A 171 -0.73 -1.93 -1.34
CA ILE A 171 -1.35 -1.47 -2.58
C ILE A 171 -0.20 -1.12 -3.52
N VAL A 172 -0.05 -1.88 -4.60
CA VAL A 172 1.17 -1.87 -5.43
C VAL A 172 0.81 -1.59 -6.87
N GLU A 173 1.48 -0.62 -7.51
CA GLU A 173 1.49 -0.51 -8.96
C GLU A 173 2.56 -1.46 -9.52
N LEU A 174 2.14 -2.43 -10.32
CA LEU A 174 3.01 -3.36 -11.04
C LEU A 174 2.90 -3.11 -12.55
N PRO A 175 3.93 -3.39 -13.35
CA PRO A 175 3.84 -3.23 -14.80
C PRO A 175 2.72 -4.10 -15.38
N ASP A 176 1.94 -3.56 -16.31
CA ASP A 176 0.97 -4.32 -17.08
C ASP A 176 1.67 -5.37 -17.96
N MET A 177 1.72 -6.60 -17.46
CA MET A 177 2.26 -7.74 -18.19
C MET A 177 1.32 -8.23 -19.31
N SER A 178 0.10 -7.67 -19.44
CA SER A 178 -0.85 -8.03 -20.51
C SER A 178 -0.44 -7.50 -21.89
N GLY A 179 0.54 -6.59 -21.94
CA GLY A 179 1.12 -6.03 -23.17
C GLY A 179 2.32 -6.80 -23.74
N GLY A 180 2.70 -7.94 -23.18
CA GLY A 180 3.81 -8.76 -23.67
C GLY A 180 3.66 -9.06 -25.16
N THR A 181 4.52 -8.43 -25.98
CA THR A 181 4.59 -8.64 -27.43
C THR A 181 4.57 -10.12 -27.74
N GLY A 182 3.60 -10.56 -28.55
CA GLY A 182 3.45 -11.93 -29.00
C GLY A 182 4.74 -12.50 -29.57
N GLY A 183 5.51 -13.18 -28.73
CA GLY A 183 6.38 -14.27 -29.14
C GLY A 183 5.44 -15.42 -29.46
N GLY A 184 5.31 -15.73 -30.76
CA GLY A 184 4.32 -16.64 -31.30
C GLY A 184 4.09 -17.89 -30.47
N CYS A 185 2.90 -18.00 -29.87
CA CYS A 185 2.33 -19.29 -29.61
C CYS A 185 1.86 -19.86 -30.95
N ASP A 186 2.69 -20.73 -31.53
CA ASP A 186 2.23 -21.70 -32.52
C ASP A 186 1.21 -22.62 -31.79
N GLY A 187 -0.06 -22.23 -31.89
CA GLY A 187 -1.28 -23.01 -31.61
C GLY A 187 -1.28 -23.99 -30.44
N ASP A 188 -1.80 -23.57 -29.29
CA ASP A 188 -2.83 -24.25 -28.47
C ASP A 188 -2.95 -23.54 -27.11
N CYS A 189 -3.92 -22.62 -26.97
CA CYS A 189 -4.32 -22.12 -25.65
C CYS A 189 -5.84 -21.95 -25.64
N GLY A 190 -6.56 -23.03 -25.34
CA GLY A 190 -7.95 -22.95 -24.91
C GLY A 190 -8.07 -22.45 -23.47
N GLY A 191 -8.95 -21.46 -23.26
CA GLY A 191 -9.73 -21.29 -22.03
C GLY A 191 -9.15 -20.41 -20.92
N GLY A 192 -9.91 -19.38 -20.53
CA GLY A 192 -9.75 -18.68 -19.26
C GLY A 192 -10.44 -17.32 -19.25
N GLY A 193 -11.53 -17.20 -18.49
CA GLY A 193 -12.47 -16.07 -18.52
C GLY A 193 -11.86 -14.68 -18.30
N GLY A 194 -12.40 -13.70 -19.04
CA GLY A 194 -12.11 -12.29 -18.84
C GLY A 194 -12.55 -11.85 -17.44
N ASN A 195 -11.57 -11.47 -16.62
CA ASN A 195 -11.78 -10.52 -15.56
C ASN A 195 -12.04 -9.15 -16.20
N ASN A 196 -12.89 -8.36 -15.56
CA ASN A 196 -13.32 -7.04 -16.02
C ASN A 196 -12.13 -6.06 -15.97
N GLN A 197 -11.23 -6.15 -16.95
CA GLN A 197 -10.02 -5.35 -17.06
C GLN A 197 -10.39 -3.96 -17.54
N ILE A 198 -10.40 -2.99 -16.63
CA ILE A 198 -10.39 -1.58 -16.99
C ILE A 198 -8.92 -1.16 -16.98
N PRO A 199 -8.30 -0.87 -18.13
CA PRO A 199 -7.01 -0.22 -18.17
C PRO A 199 -7.20 1.17 -17.58
N VAL A 200 -6.59 1.45 -16.42
CA VAL A 200 -6.59 2.79 -15.85
C VAL A 200 -5.20 3.40 -16.05
N PRO A 201 -5.10 4.63 -16.60
CA PRO A 201 -3.84 5.36 -16.56
C PRO A 201 -3.46 5.65 -15.10
N SER A 202 -2.17 5.69 -14.79
CA SER A 202 -1.50 5.81 -13.47
C SER A 202 -1.88 7.05 -12.61
N THR A 203 -3.16 7.41 -12.55
CA THR A 203 -3.69 8.58 -11.82
C THR A 203 -5.07 8.31 -11.20
N VAL A 204 -5.52 7.06 -11.10
CA VAL A 204 -6.77 6.78 -10.37
C VAL A 204 -6.47 6.68 -8.88
N LEU A 205 -6.52 7.84 -8.22
CA LEU A 205 -6.79 7.96 -6.80
C LEU A 205 -8.12 7.26 -6.50
N LEU A 206 -8.08 6.00 -6.08
CA LEU A 206 -9.25 5.33 -5.55
C LEU A 206 -9.45 5.80 -4.10
N PHE A 207 -10.00 7.00 -3.96
CA PHE A 207 -10.41 7.55 -2.68
C PHE A 207 -11.37 6.60 -1.95
N GLY A 208 -11.00 6.21 -0.74
CA GLY A 208 -11.93 6.24 0.41
C GLY A 208 -13.02 5.18 0.48
N LEU A 209 -12.84 3.98 -0.09
CA LEU A 209 -13.54 2.82 0.45
C LEU A 209 -12.67 2.25 1.57
N GLY A 210 -12.85 2.78 2.78
CA GLY A 210 -12.32 2.17 4.00
C GLY A 210 -12.59 0.67 4.00
N MET A 211 -11.66 -0.08 4.60
CA MET A 211 -11.54 -1.55 4.57
C MET A 211 -12.79 -2.37 4.97
N ALA A 212 -13.92 -1.72 5.31
CA ALA A 212 -15.20 -2.35 5.59
C ALA A 212 -15.80 -3.15 4.41
N ALA A 213 -15.34 -2.98 3.16
CA ALA A 213 -15.94 -3.62 1.98
C ALA A 213 -15.26 -4.91 1.47
N LEU A 214 -14.08 -5.30 1.95
CA LEU A 214 -13.36 -6.50 1.45
C LEU A 214 -13.69 -7.82 2.19
N GLY A 215 -14.60 -7.79 3.17
CA GLY A 215 -14.99 -8.94 4.01
C GLY A 215 -15.91 -9.99 3.39
N LEU A 216 -15.94 -10.22 2.06
CA LEU A 216 -16.69 -11.35 1.49
C LEU A 216 -15.87 -12.64 1.54
N ARG A 217 -15.67 -13.17 2.75
CA ARG A 217 -15.11 -14.51 2.97
C ARG A 217 -16.16 -15.55 2.58
N ARG A 218 -16.00 -16.20 1.41
CA ARG A 218 -16.76 -17.41 1.07
C ARG A 218 -16.27 -18.55 1.97
N GLN A 219 -16.86 -18.69 3.16
CA GLN A 219 -16.65 -19.88 3.97
C GLN A 219 -17.26 -21.09 3.24
N ASN A 220 -16.40 -21.93 2.66
CA ASN A 220 -16.76 -23.28 2.28
C ASN A 220 -17.07 -24.05 3.56
N ASN A 221 -18.35 -24.05 3.94
CA ASN A 221 -18.87 -24.84 5.03
C ASN A 221 -18.79 -26.33 4.64
N GLN A 222 -17.73 -27.01 5.08
CA GLN A 222 -17.71 -28.47 5.09
C GLN A 222 -18.72 -28.92 6.16
N SER A 223 -19.93 -29.24 5.72
CA SER A 223 -20.98 -29.80 6.56
C SER A 223 -20.53 -31.13 7.16
N ARG A 224 -20.05 -31.12 8.40
CA ARG A 224 -20.02 -32.32 9.25
C ARG A 224 -21.47 -32.64 9.63
N SER A 225 -22.08 -33.55 8.88
CA SER A 225 -23.32 -34.22 9.28
C SER A 225 -23.05 -35.11 10.49
N VAL A 226 -23.40 -34.64 11.69
CA VAL A 226 -23.60 -35.52 12.85
C VAL A 226 -25.01 -36.08 12.73
N ALA A 227 -25.13 -37.33 12.28
CA ALA A 227 -26.37 -38.08 12.37
C ALA A 227 -26.50 -38.60 13.81
N ALA A 228 -27.54 -38.14 14.48
CA ALA A 228 -28.04 -38.73 15.71
C ALA A 228 -28.71 -40.08 15.39
N LEU A 229 -28.35 -41.12 16.15
CA LEU A 229 -29.20 -42.22 16.60
C LEU A 229 -28.73 -42.64 17.99
#